data_AF-A0A9X5X924-F1
#
_entry.id   AF-A0A9X5X924-F1
#
_cell.length_a   1.000
_cell.length_b   1.000
_cell.length_c   1.000
_cell.angle_alpha   90.00
_cell.angle_beta   90.00
_cell.angle_gamma   90.00
#
_symmetry.space_group_name_H-M   'P 1'
#
loop_
_entity.id
_entity.type
_entity.pdbx_description
1 polymer ?
#
loop_
_entity_poly.entity_id
_entity_poly.type
_entity_poly.pdbx_seq_one_letter_code
_entity_poly.pdbx_strand_id
1 'polypeptide(L)' 'DEVRAATGTGWSVTVAGPVDVITEPDEAAHYQRTLDGWSHGPHDTLLRLHPKTVTGFRLARAEA' A
#
# COMPACT_ATOMS: atom_id res chain seq x y z
N ASP A 1 14.47 -5.30 -16.75
CA ASP A 1 13.79 -5.14 -15.46
C ASP A 1 14.18 -6.32 -14.60
N GLU A 2 15.07 -6.12 -13.63
CA GLU A 2 15.67 -7.22 -12.86
C GLU A 2 15.51 -6.91 -11.36
N VAL A 3 14.55 -7.57 -10.73
CA VAL A 3 14.34 -7.48 -9.28
C VAL A 3 15.46 -8.28 -8.62
N ARG A 4 16.45 -7.57 -8.05
CA ARG A 4 17.50 -8.21 -7.25
C ARG A 4 16.85 -9.04 -6.14
N ALA A 5 17.21 -10.32 -6.06
CA ALA A 5 16.79 -11.18 -4.96
C ALA A 5 17.24 -10.54 -3.63
N ALA A 6 16.28 -10.09 -2.82
CA ALA A 6 16.55 -9.45 -1.55
C ALA A 6 17.29 -10.44 -0.64
N THR A 7 18.54 -10.12 -0.28
CA THR A 7 19.37 -10.93 0.63
C THR A 7 19.06 -10.66 2.11
N GLY A 8 18.06 -9.83 2.40
CA GLY A 8 17.66 -9.43 3.75
C GLY A 8 16.42 -10.18 4.25
N THR A 9 16.34 -10.37 5.57
CA THR A 9 15.10 -10.76 6.23
C THR A 9 14.08 -9.62 6.12
N GLY A 10 12.87 -9.93 5.71
CA GLY A 10 11.82 -8.92 5.51
C GLY A 10 10.44 -9.53 5.62
N TRP A 11 9.44 -8.74 5.28
CA TRP A 11 8.06 -9.20 5.14
C TRP A 11 7.46 -8.61 3.87
N SER A 12 6.56 -9.35 3.25
CA SER A 12 5.74 -8.88 2.15
C SER A 12 4.28 -9.15 2.50
N VAL A 13 3.41 -8.19 2.21
CA VAL A 13 1.97 -8.34 2.38
C VAL A 13 1.30 -7.94 1.08
N THR A 14 0.54 -8.87 0.51
CA THR A 14 -0.30 -8.63 -0.66
C THR A 14 -1.74 -8.52 -0.22
N VAL A 15 -2.40 -7.42 -0.58
CA VAL A 15 -3.83 -7.20 -0.31
C VAL A 15 -4.57 -7.09 -1.63
N ALA A 16 -5.67 -7.84 -1.75
CA ALA A 16 -6.53 -7.82 -2.93
C ALA A 16 -8.00 -7.59 -2.53
N GLY A 17 -8.68 -6.72 -3.27
CA GLY A 17 -10.07 -6.37 -3.04
C GLY A 17 -10.51 -5.20 -3.93
N PRO A 18 -11.80 -4.87 -3.94
CA PRO A 18 -12.30 -3.70 -4.66
C PRO A 18 -11.79 -2.40 -4.04
N VAL A 19 -11.70 -1.37 -4.86
CA VAL A 19 -11.25 -0.03 -4.48
C VAL A 19 -12.32 0.98 -4.87
N ASP A 20 -12.69 1.85 -3.94
CA ASP A 20 -13.63 2.93 -4.14
C ASP A 20 -12.94 4.29 -3.99
N VAL A 21 -13.38 5.29 -4.74
CA VAL A 21 -12.90 6.67 -4.59
C VAL A 21 -13.58 7.31 -3.39
N ILE A 22 -12.81 7.94 -2.51
CA ILE A 22 -13.36 8.73 -1.41
C ILE A 22 -13.81 10.08 -2.00
N THR A 23 -15.12 10.27 -2.12
CA THR A 23 -15.72 11.49 -2.67
C THR A 23 -16.30 12.41 -1.61
N GLU A 24 -16.49 11.93 -0.37
CA GLU A 24 -17.01 12.72 0.74
C GLU A 24 -15.96 13.75 1.20
N PRO A 25 -16.23 15.07 1.10
CA PRO A 25 -15.25 16.11 1.40
C PRO A 25 -14.74 16.07 2.85
N ASP A 26 -15.59 15.78 3.83
CA ASP A 26 -15.18 15.71 5.23
C ASP A 26 -14.24 14.53 5.49
N GLU A 27 -14.51 13.41 4.83
CA GLU A 27 -13.69 12.21 4.89
C GLU A 27 -12.33 12.45 4.19
N ALA A 28 -12.35 13.09 3.01
CA ALA A 28 -11.14 13.42 2.28
C ALA A 28 -10.23 14.37 3.07
N ALA A 29 -10.79 15.42 3.68
CA ALA A 29 -10.05 16.38 4.50
C ALA A 29 -9.47 15.75 5.78
N HIS A 30 -10.09 14.69 6.31
CA HIS A 30 -9.52 13.92 7.42
C HIS A 30 -8.25 13.19 6.99
N TYR A 31 -8.28 12.47 5.85
CA TYR A 31 -7.14 11.69 5.39
C TYR A 31 -6.02 12.54 4.81
N GLN A 32 -6.32 13.63 4.11
CA GLN A 32 -5.31 14.57 3.61
C GLN A 32 -4.48 15.22 4.73
N ARG A 33 -5.02 15.31 5.96
CA ARG A 33 -4.26 15.80 7.12
C ARG A 33 -3.34 14.76 7.75
N THR A 34 -3.59 13.48 7.49
CA THR A 34 -2.94 12.36 8.20
C THR A 34 -1.99 11.59 7.30
N LEU A 35 -2.26 11.54 5.99
CA LEU A 35 -1.44 10.89 4.99
C LEU A 35 -0.54 11.92 4.32
N ASP A 36 0.77 11.72 4.43
CA ASP A 36 1.72 12.47 3.62
C ASP A 36 1.45 12.13 2.14
N GLY A 37 1.16 13.16 1.35
CA GLY A 37 0.91 13.02 -0.08
C GLY A 37 2.13 12.43 -0.81
N TRP A 38 1.90 11.92 -2.02
CA TRP A 38 3.00 11.41 -2.84
C TRP A 38 4.00 12.52 -3.21
N SER A 39 5.29 12.15 -3.24
CA SER A 39 6.40 13.09 -3.46
C SER A 39 6.40 13.76 -4.84
N HIS A 40 5.58 13.32 -5.80
CA HIS A 40 5.58 13.80 -7.18
C HIS A 40 4.19 14.11 -7.71
N GLY A 41 3.72 15.34 -7.45
CA GLY A 41 2.52 15.91 -8.08
C GLY A 41 1.31 16.00 -7.13
N PRO A 42 0.29 16.78 -7.49
CA PRO A 42 -0.94 16.88 -6.72
C PRO A 42 -1.70 15.56 -6.84
N HIS A 43 -1.39 14.62 -5.95
CA HIS A 43 -2.12 13.36 -5.79
C HIS A 43 -3.08 13.53 -4.63
N ASP A 44 -4.19 14.22 -4.89
CA ASP A 44 -5.25 14.54 -3.93
C ASP A 44 -6.43 13.54 -3.96
N THR A 45 -6.55 12.74 -5.02
CA THR A 45 -7.53 11.65 -5.10
C THR A 45 -7.21 10.55 -4.10
N LEU A 46 -8.11 10.37 -3.13
CA LEU A 46 -8.03 9.33 -2.12
C LEU A 46 -8.82 8.09 -2.53
N LEU A 47 -8.23 6.92 -2.30
CA LEU A 47 -8.81 5.62 -2.61
C LEU A 47 -8.95 4.77 -1.34
N ARG A 48 -10.11 4.14 -1.19
CA ARG A 48 -10.39 3.18 -0.13
C ARG A 48 -10.33 1.76 -0.70
N LEU A 49 -9.32 0.99 -0.29
CA LEU A 49 -9.26 -0.44 -0.58
C LEU A 49 -10.13 -1.19 0.44
N HIS A 50 -10.98 -2.09 -0.04
CA HIS A 50 -11.78 -3.01 0.75
C HIS A 50 -11.17 -4.41 0.69
N PRO A 51 -10.30 -4.81 1.63
CA PRO A 51 -9.61 -6.09 1.55
C PRO A 51 -10.58 -7.27 1.56
N LYS A 52 -10.50 -8.13 0.54
CA LYS A 52 -11.17 -9.44 0.54
C LYS A 52 -10.19 -10.56 0.84
N THR A 53 -8.96 -10.40 0.37
CA THR A 53 -7.86 -11.34 0.61
C THR A 53 -6.63 -10.57 1.06
N VAL A 54 -6.01 -11.06 2.13
CA VAL A 54 -4.73 -10.57 2.64
C VAL A 54 -3.80 -11.77 2.75
N THR A 55 -2.62 -11.68 2.12
CA THR A 55 -1.61 -12.73 2.18
C THR A 55 -0.30 -12.14 2.67
N GLY A 56 0.20 -12.66 3.79
CA GLY A 56 1.47 -12.23 4.38
C GLY A 56 2.53 -13.31 4.23
N PHE A 57 3.73 -12.91 3.85
CA PHE A 57 4.91 -13.76 3.80
C PHE A 57 6.03 -13.14 4.62
N ARG A 58 6.69 -13.96 5.44
CA ARG A 58 7.97 -13.60 6.05
C ARG A 58 9.07 -14.08 5.12
N LEU A 59 9.91 -13.15 4.68
CA LEU A 59 11.08 -13.45 3.87
C LEU A 59 12.19 -13.92 4.80
N ALA A 60 12.50 -15.21 4.75
CA ALA A 60 13.66 -15.80 5.39
C ALA A 60 14.84 -15.81 4.41
N ARG A 61 16.05 -15.71 4.94
CA ARG A 61 17.26 -15.95 4.16
C ARG A 61 17.25 -17.41 3.71
N ALA A 62 17.55 -17.66 2.43
CA ALA A 62 17.81 -19.03 1.98
C ALA A 62 19.05 -19.56 2.71
N GLU A 63 18.91 -20.69 3.41
CA GLU A 63 20.06 -21.42 3.95
C GLU A 63 20.91 -21.93 2.77
N ALA A 64 22.23 -21.79 2.90
CA ALA A 64 23.21 -22.12 1.85
C ALA A 64 23.56 -23.61 1.85
#